data_AF-A0A8H6S2B9-F1
#
_entry.id   AF-A0A8H6S2B9-F1
#
_cell.length_a   1.000
_cell.length_b   1.000
_cell.length_c   1.000
_cell.angle_alpha   90.00
_cell.angle_beta   90.00
_cell.angle_gamma   90.00
#
_symmetry.space_group_name_H-M   'P 1'
#
loop_
_entity.id
_entity.type
_entity.pdbx_description
1 polymer ?
#
loop_
_entity_poly.entity_id
_entity_poly.type
_entity_poly.pdbx_seq_one_letter_code
_entity_poly.pdbx_strand_id
1 'polypeptide(L)'
;MYCQPVAMAGLLSYFGRPDTKQAARDAIVRLRETVHLLEKKEAHLQKEIDEQLRIAKANVVANKALATRALKRKRLKETQLEQFRGQQLQIQMQIDTLESVHINKATVRAMKGAAEVLQSINKKMTVADVDRTMADIAEQREVAYEISALISTPVGVDTVDEDDLLLELAELEDDVITERLAAASHAPLYHPDVGSVPMHAALPNEEEEILRQLQADMTALY
;
A
#
# COMPACT_ATOMS: atom_id res chain seq x y z
N MET A 1 -68.92 -20.09 -31.52
CA MET A 1 -68.54 -21.10 -30.51
C MET A 1 -67.20 -21.67 -30.98
N TYR A 2 -66.06 -21.46 -30.31
CA TYR A 2 -65.78 -21.75 -28.91
C TYR A 2 -64.81 -20.73 -28.29
N CYS A 3 -65.11 -20.35 -27.05
CA CYS A 3 -64.23 -19.65 -26.12
C CYS A 3 -63.69 -20.71 -25.14
N GLN A 4 -62.39 -20.73 -24.89
CA GLN A 4 -61.84 -21.34 -23.67
C GLN A 4 -60.88 -20.34 -23.00
N PRO A 5 -61.06 -20.07 -21.69
CA PRO A 5 -60.14 -19.26 -20.92
C PRO A 5 -59.01 -20.16 -20.39
N VAL A 6 -57.75 -19.74 -20.56
CA VAL A 6 -56.64 -20.32 -19.81
C VAL A 6 -56.14 -19.24 -18.86
N ALA A 7 -56.78 -19.17 -17.70
CA ALA A 7 -56.17 -18.64 -16.49
C ALA A 7 -55.81 -19.84 -15.63
N MET A 8 -54.52 -20.15 -15.44
CA MET A 8 -54.04 -20.89 -14.28
C MET A 8 -52.53 -20.74 -14.09
N ALA A 9 -52.16 -20.66 -12.81
CA ALA A 9 -50.82 -20.83 -12.22
C ALA A 9 -49.99 -19.57 -11.92
N GLY A 10 -50.60 -18.64 -11.18
CA GLY A 10 -49.87 -17.93 -10.13
C GLY A 10 -49.76 -18.79 -8.88
N LEU A 11 -48.77 -19.69 -8.79
CA LEU A 11 -48.50 -20.51 -7.60
C LEU A 11 -47.02 -20.91 -7.58
N LEU A 12 -46.13 -20.07 -7.02
CA LEU A 12 -44.85 -20.44 -6.38
C LEU A 12 -44.03 -19.19 -5.96
N SER A 13 -44.69 -18.22 -5.33
CA SER A 13 -44.03 -17.09 -4.65
C SER A 13 -44.37 -17.13 -3.15
N TYR A 14 -44.15 -18.28 -2.51
CA TYR A 14 -44.36 -18.47 -1.06
C TYR A 14 -43.11 -18.95 -0.31
N PHE A 15 -41.92 -18.76 -0.87
CA PHE A 15 -40.69 -18.79 -0.08
C PHE A 15 -40.25 -17.35 0.14
N GLY A 16 -40.34 -16.91 1.40
CA GLY A 16 -39.99 -15.56 1.83
C GLY A 16 -38.63 -15.14 1.27
N ARG A 17 -38.60 -13.96 0.63
CA ARG A 17 -37.34 -13.35 0.18
C ARG A 17 -36.41 -13.27 1.39
N PRO A 18 -35.16 -13.75 1.31
CA PRO A 18 -34.21 -13.62 2.40
C PRO A 18 -34.11 -12.15 2.81
N ASP A 19 -34.05 -11.88 4.12
CA ASP A 19 -33.95 -10.51 4.61
C ASP A 19 -32.64 -9.89 4.09
N THR A 20 -32.77 -9.11 3.02
CA THR A 20 -31.67 -8.41 2.36
C THR A 20 -30.84 -7.55 3.32
N LYS A 21 -31.41 -7.11 4.46
CA LYS A 21 -30.65 -6.40 5.49
C LYS A 21 -29.74 -7.34 6.27
N GLN A 22 -30.22 -8.52 6.62
CA GLN A 22 -29.45 -9.51 7.35
C GLN A 22 -28.31 -10.05 6.46
N ALA A 23 -28.62 -10.37 5.19
CA ALA A 23 -27.62 -10.78 4.22
C ALA A 23 -26.50 -9.73 4.00
N ALA A 24 -26.84 -8.44 3.93
CA ALA A 24 -25.84 -7.37 3.79
C ALA A 24 -24.97 -7.21 5.06
N ARG A 25 -25.55 -7.32 6.26
CA ARG A 25 -24.80 -7.29 7.52
C ARG A 25 -23.84 -8.47 7.62
N ASP A 26 -24.31 -9.67 7.30
CA ASP A 26 -23.50 -10.88 7.31
C ASP A 26 -22.35 -10.79 6.29
N ALA A 27 -22.60 -10.19 5.13
CA ALA A 27 -21.56 -9.92 4.13
C ALA A 27 -20.51 -8.93 4.66
N ILE A 28 -20.91 -7.82 5.31
CA ILE A 28 -19.98 -6.86 5.91
C ILE A 28 -19.10 -7.53 6.98
N VAL A 29 -19.68 -8.39 7.83
CA VAL A 29 -18.90 -9.13 8.85
C VAL A 29 -17.85 -10.02 8.18
N ARG A 30 -18.23 -10.81 7.17
CA ARG A 30 -17.30 -11.68 6.44
C ARG A 30 -16.19 -10.90 5.72
N LEU A 31 -16.52 -9.74 5.14
CA LEU A 31 -15.54 -8.86 4.50
C LEU A 31 -14.52 -8.34 5.53
N ARG A 32 -14.98 -7.91 6.72
CA ARG A 32 -14.09 -7.49 7.81
C ARG A 32 -13.21 -8.63 8.33
N GLU A 33 -13.75 -9.83 8.47
CA GLU A 33 -12.96 -11.01 8.82
C GLU A 33 -11.87 -11.28 7.78
N THR A 34 -12.18 -11.10 6.50
CA THR A 34 -11.23 -11.25 5.40
C THR A 34 -10.12 -10.21 5.46
N VAL A 35 -10.44 -8.93 5.76
CA VAL A 35 -9.45 -7.88 6.00
C VAL A 35 -8.49 -8.30 7.13
N HIS A 36 -9.02 -8.79 8.25
CA HIS A 36 -8.19 -9.21 9.37
C HIS A 36 -7.27 -10.40 9.05
N LEU A 37 -7.71 -11.32 8.19
CA LEU A 37 -6.86 -12.40 7.69
C LEU A 37 -5.75 -11.89 6.77
N LEU A 38 -6.05 -10.90 5.91
CA LEU A 38 -5.06 -10.27 5.05
C LEU A 38 -4.02 -9.51 5.89
N GLU A 39 -4.41 -8.75 6.91
CA GLU A 39 -3.50 -8.08 7.84
C GLU A 39 -2.48 -9.05 8.48
N LYS A 40 -2.95 -10.23 8.91
CA LYS A 40 -2.06 -11.27 9.47
C LYS A 40 -1.07 -11.82 8.43
N LYS A 41 -1.51 -11.98 7.19
CA LYS A 41 -0.65 -12.44 6.08
C LYS A 41 0.39 -11.37 5.72
N GLU A 42 0.00 -10.10 5.69
CA GLU A 42 0.92 -8.98 5.48
C GLU A 42 1.98 -8.92 6.57
N ALA A 43 1.59 -9.05 7.84
CA ALA A 43 2.53 -9.09 8.95
C ALA A 43 3.52 -10.26 8.86
N HIS A 44 3.08 -11.41 8.34
CA HIS A 44 3.97 -12.55 8.08
C HIS A 44 4.94 -12.25 6.93
N LEU A 45 4.42 -11.75 5.79
CA LEU A 45 5.22 -11.39 4.62
C LEU A 45 6.27 -10.33 4.97
N GLN A 46 5.92 -9.33 5.80
CA GLN A 46 6.87 -8.31 6.25
C GLN A 46 8.06 -8.94 7.01
N LYS A 47 7.79 -9.88 7.92
CA LYS A 47 8.88 -10.59 8.63
C LYS A 47 9.77 -11.38 7.67
N GLU A 48 9.19 -12.01 6.65
CA GLU A 48 9.96 -12.74 5.66
C GLU A 48 10.78 -11.81 4.75
N ILE A 49 10.26 -10.62 4.41
CA ILE A 49 10.97 -9.56 3.69
C ILE A 49 12.20 -9.11 4.50
N ASP A 50 11.99 -8.81 5.78
CA ASP A 50 13.05 -8.38 6.69
C ASP A 50 14.14 -9.45 6.83
N GLU A 51 13.75 -10.73 6.89
CA GLU A 51 14.68 -11.85 6.94
C GLU A 51 15.48 -12.00 5.65
N GLN A 52 14.87 -11.87 4.46
CA GLN A 52 15.62 -11.91 3.20
C GLN A 52 16.59 -10.73 3.09
N LEU A 53 16.19 -9.54 3.55
CA LEU A 53 17.06 -8.37 3.59
C LEU A 53 18.26 -8.61 4.52
N ARG A 54 18.04 -9.20 5.70
CA ARG A 54 19.10 -9.57 6.64
C ARG A 54 20.09 -10.55 6.02
N ILE A 55 19.59 -11.58 5.32
CA ILE A 55 20.42 -12.54 4.59
C ILE A 55 21.23 -11.85 3.50
N ALA A 56 20.62 -10.93 2.74
CA ALA A 56 21.31 -10.17 1.70
C ALA A 56 22.45 -9.33 2.30
N LYS A 57 22.18 -8.53 3.34
CA LYS A 57 23.19 -7.72 4.04
C LYS A 57 24.34 -8.55 4.62
N ALA A 58 24.04 -9.71 5.18
CA ALA A 58 25.06 -10.60 5.75
C ALA A 58 26.02 -11.16 4.68
N ASN A 59 25.54 -11.32 3.44
CA ASN A 59 26.27 -12.01 2.37
C ASN A 59 26.72 -11.10 1.23
N VAL A 60 26.35 -9.80 1.21
CA VAL A 60 26.65 -8.89 0.10
C VAL A 60 28.16 -8.79 -0.20
N VAL A 61 29.01 -8.76 0.84
CA VAL A 61 30.47 -8.70 0.68
C VAL A 61 31.09 -10.09 0.43
N ALA A 62 30.59 -11.13 1.09
CA ALA A 62 31.23 -12.45 1.11
C ALA A 62 30.74 -13.40 0.00
N ASN A 63 29.46 -13.28 -0.40
CA ASN A 63 28.82 -14.17 -1.36
C ASN A 63 27.69 -13.43 -2.10
N LYS A 64 28.10 -12.67 -3.14
CA LYS A 64 27.20 -11.87 -3.99
C LYS A 64 26.07 -12.70 -4.59
N ALA A 65 26.34 -13.93 -5.04
CA ALA A 65 25.32 -14.80 -5.64
C ALA A 65 24.20 -15.19 -4.66
N LEU A 66 24.53 -15.44 -3.38
CA LEU A 66 23.53 -15.70 -2.35
C LEU A 66 22.73 -14.43 -2.02
N ALA A 67 23.41 -13.28 -1.94
CA ALA A 67 22.78 -11.99 -1.69
C ALA A 67 21.79 -11.60 -2.81
N THR A 68 22.18 -11.73 -4.09
CA THR A 68 21.28 -11.49 -5.24
C THR A 68 20.03 -12.39 -5.19
N ARG A 69 20.19 -13.68 -4.85
CA ARG A 69 19.05 -14.60 -4.71
C ARG A 69 18.13 -14.20 -3.55
N ALA A 70 18.69 -13.71 -2.45
CA ALA A 70 17.91 -13.20 -1.32
C ALA A 70 17.13 -11.92 -1.71
N LEU A 71 17.76 -10.98 -2.43
CA LEU A 71 17.10 -9.78 -2.96
C LEU A 71 15.97 -10.13 -3.93
N LYS A 72 16.17 -11.10 -4.83
CA LYS A 72 15.11 -11.59 -5.72
C LYS A 72 13.91 -12.15 -4.94
N ARG A 73 14.15 -12.89 -3.86
CA ARG A 73 13.09 -13.42 -2.97
C ARG A 73 12.41 -12.33 -2.16
N LYS A 74 13.15 -11.29 -1.74
CA LYS A 74 12.62 -10.07 -1.11
C LYS A 74 11.65 -9.37 -2.07
N ARG A 75 12.10 -9.03 -3.29
CA ARG A 75 11.30 -8.31 -4.29
C ARG A 75 9.98 -9.04 -4.60
N LEU A 76 10.03 -10.37 -4.76
CA LEU A 76 8.81 -11.18 -4.95
C LEU A 76 7.82 -11.08 -3.78
N LYS A 77 8.31 -11.06 -2.54
CA LYS A 77 7.46 -10.93 -1.35
C LYS A 77 6.90 -9.51 -1.22
N GLU A 78 7.67 -8.49 -1.56
CA GLU A 78 7.21 -7.09 -1.62
C GLU A 78 6.07 -6.94 -2.64
N THR A 79 6.18 -7.59 -3.81
CA THR A 79 5.08 -7.62 -4.79
C THR A 79 3.83 -8.31 -4.22
N GLN A 80 3.98 -9.43 -3.51
CA GLN A 80 2.84 -10.11 -2.86
C GLN A 80 2.21 -9.26 -1.76
N LEU A 81 3.02 -8.54 -0.99
CA LEU A 81 2.55 -7.61 0.04
C LEU A 81 1.70 -6.50 -0.57
N GLU A 82 2.16 -5.91 -1.68
CA GLU A 82 1.41 -4.86 -2.36
C GLU A 82 0.09 -5.37 -2.97
N GLN A 83 0.09 -6.60 -3.48
CA GLN A 83 -1.14 -7.26 -3.93
C GLN A 83 -2.17 -7.42 -2.80
N PHE A 84 -1.74 -7.79 -1.59
CA PHE A 84 -2.65 -7.90 -0.44
C PHE A 84 -3.18 -6.54 0.02
N ARG A 85 -2.36 -5.50 0.00
CA ARG A 85 -2.80 -4.12 0.27
C ARG A 85 -3.84 -3.64 -0.73
N GLY A 86 -3.64 -3.93 -2.02
CA GLY A 86 -4.62 -3.66 -3.07
C GLY A 86 -5.95 -4.40 -2.84
N GLN A 87 -5.89 -5.68 -2.43
CA GLN A 87 -7.08 -6.46 -2.07
C GLN A 87 -7.80 -5.88 -0.85
N GLN A 88 -7.07 -5.47 0.19
CA GLN A 88 -7.67 -4.81 1.36
C GLN A 88 -8.41 -3.54 0.97
N LEU A 89 -7.79 -2.67 0.15
CA LEU A 89 -8.44 -1.44 -0.34
C LEU A 89 -9.73 -1.77 -1.10
N GLN A 90 -9.70 -2.78 -1.97
CA GLN A 90 -10.88 -3.22 -2.71
C GLN A 90 -11.98 -3.71 -1.78
N ILE A 91 -11.65 -4.51 -0.77
CA ILE A 91 -12.61 -5.01 0.23
C ILE A 91 -13.18 -3.84 1.05
N GLN A 92 -12.36 -2.87 1.43
CA GLN A 92 -12.82 -1.69 2.16
C GLN A 92 -13.82 -0.88 1.32
N MET A 93 -13.53 -0.63 0.04
CA MET A 93 -14.47 0.02 -0.87
C MET A 93 -15.80 -0.75 -1.00
N GLN A 94 -15.76 -2.08 -0.97
CA GLN A 94 -16.97 -2.91 -0.96
C GLN A 94 -17.77 -2.76 0.34
N ILE A 95 -17.10 -2.70 1.49
CA ILE A 95 -17.75 -2.43 2.78
C ILE A 95 -18.43 -1.06 2.74
N ASP A 96 -17.72 -0.02 2.31
CA ASP A 96 -18.23 1.36 2.21
C ASP A 96 -19.43 1.44 1.24
N THR A 97 -19.39 0.67 0.14
CA THR A 97 -20.51 0.54 -0.80
C THR A 97 -21.71 -0.13 -0.14
N LEU A 98 -21.52 -1.22 0.60
CA LEU A 98 -22.62 -1.91 1.29
C LEU A 98 -23.24 -1.05 2.40
N GLU A 99 -22.41 -0.29 3.11
CA GLU A 99 -22.85 0.66 4.15
C GLU A 99 -23.61 1.84 3.53
N SER A 100 -23.11 2.42 2.44
CA SER A 100 -23.79 3.50 1.73
C SER A 100 -25.08 3.04 1.04
N VAL A 101 -25.17 1.83 0.50
CA VAL A 101 -26.43 1.25 -0.01
C VAL A 101 -27.47 1.13 1.11
N HIS A 102 -27.05 0.81 2.34
CA HIS A 102 -27.95 0.80 3.49
C HIS A 102 -28.50 2.19 3.80
N ILE A 103 -27.64 3.21 3.78
CA ILE A 103 -28.01 4.62 3.98
C ILE A 103 -28.91 5.09 2.84
N ASN A 104 -28.56 4.81 1.58
CA ASN A 104 -29.34 5.18 0.40
C ASN A 104 -30.73 4.53 0.40
N LYS A 105 -30.87 3.27 0.85
CA LYS A 105 -32.18 2.64 1.02
C LYS A 105 -33.00 3.29 2.15
N ALA A 106 -32.36 3.73 3.23
CA ALA A 106 -33.03 4.49 4.28
C ALA A 106 -33.46 5.87 3.78
N THR A 107 -32.61 6.57 3.03
CA THR A 107 -32.90 7.85 2.37
C THR A 107 -34.04 7.71 1.38
N VAL A 108 -34.02 6.72 0.49
CA VAL A 108 -35.13 6.48 -0.46
C VAL A 108 -36.44 6.16 0.27
N ARG A 109 -36.40 5.45 1.40
CA ARG A 109 -37.60 5.25 2.24
C ARG A 109 -38.09 6.54 2.88
N ALA A 110 -37.18 7.37 3.39
CA ALA A 110 -37.51 8.68 3.95
C ALA A 110 -38.06 9.62 2.88
N MET A 111 -37.45 9.62 1.68
CA MET A 111 -37.92 10.34 0.50
C MET A 111 -39.28 9.83 0.03
N LYS A 112 -39.53 8.52 0.08
CA LYS A 112 -40.86 7.96 -0.22
C LYS A 112 -41.90 8.42 0.79
N GLY A 113 -41.58 8.40 2.09
CA GLY A 113 -42.47 8.95 3.12
C GLY A 113 -42.71 10.45 2.95
N ALA A 114 -41.66 11.21 2.61
CA ALA A 114 -41.76 12.63 2.29
C ALA A 114 -42.58 12.87 1.02
N ALA A 115 -42.44 12.03 0.00
CA ALA A 115 -43.21 12.08 -1.25
C ALA A 115 -44.68 11.72 -1.02
N GLU A 116 -45.00 10.75 -0.15
CA GLU A 116 -46.38 10.43 0.24
C GLU A 116 -47.04 11.59 1.00
N VAL A 117 -46.29 12.25 1.90
CA VAL A 117 -46.72 13.48 2.57
C VAL A 117 -46.89 14.61 1.57
N LEU A 118 -45.90 14.84 0.69
CA LEU A 118 -45.96 15.85 -0.38
C LEU A 118 -47.08 15.55 -1.38
N GLN A 119 -47.41 14.29 -1.66
CA GLN A 119 -48.52 13.89 -2.52
C GLN A 119 -49.88 14.11 -1.84
N SER A 120 -49.94 13.92 -0.52
CA SER A 120 -51.11 14.30 0.28
C SER A 120 -51.31 15.83 0.29
N ILE A 121 -50.21 16.59 0.24
CA ILE A 121 -50.21 18.05 0.09
C ILE A 121 -50.55 18.45 -1.37
N ASN A 122 -49.98 17.78 -2.37
CA ASN A 122 -50.19 18.00 -3.82
C ASN A 122 -51.51 17.45 -4.35
N LYS A 123 -52.30 16.68 -3.59
CA LYS A 123 -53.74 16.52 -3.86
C LYS A 123 -54.49 17.87 -3.84
N LYS A 124 -53.82 18.95 -3.39
CA LYS A 124 -54.27 20.34 -3.51
C LYS A 124 -53.52 21.17 -4.58
N MET A 125 -52.66 20.58 -5.41
CA MET A 125 -51.87 21.30 -6.43
C MET A 125 -51.95 20.62 -7.80
N THR A 126 -52.15 21.42 -8.84
CA THR A 126 -52.62 21.06 -10.19
C THR A 126 -51.59 20.33 -11.05
N VAL A 127 -52.10 19.52 -12.01
CA VAL A 127 -51.42 18.57 -12.92
C VAL A 127 -50.21 19.13 -13.71
N ALA A 128 -50.03 20.44 -13.82
CA ALA A 128 -48.98 21.06 -14.63
C ALA A 128 -47.54 20.88 -14.08
N ASP A 129 -47.36 20.56 -12.79
CA ASP A 129 -46.03 20.47 -12.17
C ASP A 129 -45.37 19.08 -12.28
N VAL A 130 -46.13 18.05 -12.69
CA VAL A 130 -45.66 16.64 -12.72
C VAL A 130 -44.82 16.34 -13.96
N ASP A 131 -45.09 17.00 -15.09
CA ASP A 131 -44.40 16.77 -16.36
C ASP A 131 -42.92 17.20 -16.34
N ARG A 132 -42.56 18.16 -15.47
CA ARG A 132 -41.18 18.64 -15.34
C ARG A 132 -40.30 17.66 -14.55
N THR A 133 -40.86 17.03 -13.51
CA THR A 133 -40.18 15.99 -12.70
C THR A 133 -39.94 14.68 -13.44
N MET A 134 -40.75 14.35 -14.45
CA MET A 134 -40.55 13.13 -15.24
C MET A 134 -39.46 13.29 -16.31
N ALA A 135 -39.19 14.53 -16.76
CA ALA A 135 -38.10 14.84 -17.68
C ALA A 135 -36.72 14.72 -16.99
N ASP A 136 -36.59 15.20 -15.75
CA ASP A 136 -35.32 15.20 -15.02
C ASP A 136 -34.87 13.78 -14.57
N ILE A 137 -35.80 12.81 -14.47
CA ILE A 137 -35.52 11.42 -14.10
C ILE A 137 -35.01 10.59 -15.29
N ALA A 138 -35.36 10.98 -16.52
CA ALA A 138 -34.95 10.26 -17.73
C ALA A 138 -33.49 10.56 -18.16
N GLU A 139 -32.91 11.66 -17.67
CA GLU A 139 -31.57 12.14 -18.06
C GLU A 139 -30.41 11.49 -17.27
N GLN A 140 -30.67 10.77 -16.17
CA GLN A 140 -29.63 10.17 -15.31
C GLN A 140 -29.46 8.66 -15.46
N ARG A 141 -29.34 8.14 -16.70
CA ARG A 141 -29.18 6.70 -16.94
C ARG A 141 -28.03 6.29 -17.86
N GLU A 142 -26.84 6.88 -17.69
CA GLU A 142 -25.62 6.37 -18.34
C GLU A 142 -24.31 6.75 -17.61
N VAL A 143 -24.04 6.20 -16.42
CA VAL A 143 -22.67 6.27 -15.79
C VAL A 143 -22.39 5.06 -14.90
N ALA A 144 -22.65 3.82 -15.36
CA ALA A 144 -22.42 2.63 -14.52
C ALA A 144 -21.72 1.46 -15.22
N TYR A 145 -21.17 1.64 -16.43
CA TYR A 145 -20.57 0.53 -17.20
C TYR A 145 -19.10 0.72 -17.61
N GLU A 146 -18.50 1.91 -17.45
CA GLU A 146 -17.11 2.16 -17.89
C GLU A 146 -16.03 2.00 -16.80
N ILE A 147 -16.39 2.06 -15.52
CA ILE A 147 -15.40 2.03 -14.43
C ILE A 147 -14.86 0.60 -14.20
N SER A 148 -15.62 -0.44 -14.55
CA SER A 148 -15.22 -1.85 -14.40
C SER A 148 -14.20 -2.31 -15.46
N ALA A 149 -14.03 -1.58 -16.55
CA ALA A 149 -13.09 -1.92 -17.62
C ALA A 149 -11.68 -1.33 -17.38
N LEU A 150 -11.55 -0.32 -16.50
CA LEU A 150 -10.31 0.41 -16.27
C LEU A 150 -9.46 -0.13 -15.10
N ILE A 151 -10.03 -0.94 -14.20
CA ILE A 151 -9.30 -1.49 -13.03
C ILE A 151 -8.67 -2.86 -13.33
N SER A 152 -9.06 -3.51 -14.44
CA SER A 152 -8.51 -4.80 -14.87
C SER A 152 -7.35 -4.63 -15.83
N THR A 153 -6.28 -3.97 -15.40
CA THR A 153 -4.96 -4.17 -16.01
C THR A 153 -4.04 -4.73 -14.94
N PRO A 154 -3.85 -6.06 -14.88
CA PRO A 154 -2.74 -6.62 -14.14
C PRO A 154 -1.47 -6.01 -14.73
N VAL A 155 -0.80 -5.15 -13.97
CA VAL A 155 0.58 -4.78 -14.28
C VAL A 155 1.34 -6.08 -14.34
N GLY A 156 1.88 -6.37 -15.53
CA GLY A 156 2.61 -7.59 -15.80
C GLY A 156 3.61 -7.84 -14.69
N VAL A 157 3.75 -9.10 -14.32
CA VAL A 157 4.92 -9.57 -13.59
C VAL A 157 6.08 -9.31 -14.54
N ASP A 158 6.63 -8.11 -14.48
CA ASP A 158 7.89 -7.80 -15.12
C ASP A 158 8.88 -8.80 -14.55
N THR A 159 9.52 -9.51 -15.45
CA THR A 159 10.65 -10.36 -15.10
C THR A 159 11.60 -9.47 -14.32
N VAL A 160 11.72 -9.71 -13.01
CA VAL A 160 12.63 -8.98 -12.13
C VAL A 160 13.98 -8.89 -12.83
N ASP A 161 14.32 -7.69 -13.31
CA ASP A 161 15.51 -7.49 -14.13
C ASP A 161 16.72 -7.79 -13.26
N GLU A 162 17.63 -8.60 -13.81
CA GLU A 162 18.84 -8.98 -13.10
C GLU A 162 19.78 -7.78 -12.96
N ASP A 163 19.74 -6.83 -13.90
CA ASP A 163 20.56 -5.62 -13.85
C ASP A 163 20.10 -4.65 -12.75
N ASP A 164 18.78 -4.48 -12.56
CA ASP A 164 18.19 -3.75 -11.44
C ASP A 164 18.66 -4.33 -10.08
N LEU A 165 18.64 -5.66 -9.96
CA LEU A 165 19.05 -6.34 -8.73
C LEU A 165 20.54 -6.18 -8.45
N LEU A 166 21.37 -6.12 -9.51
CA LEU A 166 22.81 -5.90 -9.37
C LEU A 166 23.10 -4.46 -8.92
N LEU A 167 22.32 -3.48 -9.38
CA LEU A 167 22.40 -2.11 -8.91
C LEU A 167 21.99 -1.99 -7.43
N GLU A 168 20.84 -2.55 -7.04
CA GLU A 168 20.40 -2.60 -5.62
C GLU A 168 21.45 -3.32 -4.75
N LEU A 169 22.07 -4.38 -5.26
CA LEU A 169 23.12 -5.09 -4.55
C LEU A 169 24.37 -4.23 -4.33
N ALA A 170 24.77 -3.43 -5.32
CA ALA A 170 25.94 -2.56 -5.24
C ALA A 170 25.72 -1.43 -4.21
N GLU A 171 24.54 -0.82 -4.22
CA GLU A 171 24.14 0.17 -3.22
C GLU A 171 24.14 -0.44 -1.81
N LEU A 172 23.55 -1.64 -1.66
CA LEU A 172 23.54 -2.35 -0.38
C LEU A 172 24.94 -2.74 0.11
N GLU A 173 25.87 -3.04 -0.81
CA GLU A 173 27.26 -3.34 -0.48
C GLU A 173 27.95 -2.11 0.14
N ASP A 174 27.77 -0.95 -0.48
CA ASP A 174 28.35 0.32 -0.03
C ASP A 174 27.77 0.73 1.33
N ASP A 175 26.45 0.60 1.53
CA ASP A 175 25.78 0.85 2.80
C ASP A 175 26.35 -0.04 3.92
N VAL A 176 26.49 -1.34 3.67
CA VAL A 176 27.01 -2.30 4.67
C VAL A 176 28.48 -2.05 4.97
N ILE A 177 29.29 -1.70 3.96
CA ILE A 177 30.71 -1.36 4.17
C ILE A 177 30.81 -0.08 4.99
N THR A 178 30.04 0.95 4.64
CA THR A 178 29.99 2.22 5.36
C THR A 178 29.57 2.02 6.82
N GLU A 179 28.53 1.22 7.08
CA GLU A 179 28.08 0.87 8.43
C GLU A 179 29.18 0.15 9.23
N ARG A 180 29.89 -0.81 8.61
CA ARG A 180 31.00 -1.52 9.24
C ARG A 180 32.18 -0.60 9.56
N LEU A 181 32.52 0.32 8.66
CA LEU A 181 33.59 1.31 8.86
C LEU A 181 33.22 2.30 9.97
N ALA A 182 31.97 2.77 9.99
CA ALA A 182 31.45 3.62 11.06
C ALA A 182 31.51 2.90 12.41
N ALA A 183 31.11 1.63 12.49
CA ALA A 183 31.21 0.83 13.71
C ALA A 183 32.66 0.59 14.15
N ALA A 184 33.60 0.38 13.22
CA ALA A 184 35.01 0.21 13.51
C ALA A 184 35.70 1.50 14.03
N SER A 185 35.23 2.68 13.62
CA SER A 185 35.75 3.97 14.09
C SER A 185 35.56 4.22 15.60
N HIS A 186 34.67 3.45 16.25
CA HIS A 186 34.41 3.50 17.69
C HIS A 186 35.13 2.39 18.49
N ALA A 187 36.01 1.61 17.85
CA ALA A 187 36.87 0.68 18.56
C ALA A 187 37.83 1.48 19.48
N PRO A 188 37.99 1.11 20.76
CA PRO A 188 38.96 1.75 21.63
C PRO A 188 40.34 1.66 20.97
N LEU A 189 41.00 2.82 20.78
CA LEU A 189 42.39 2.83 20.38
C LEU A 189 43.19 2.10 21.46
N TYR A 190 43.54 0.85 21.19
CA TYR A 190 44.55 0.16 21.98
C TYR A 190 45.87 0.83 21.64
N HIS A 191 46.22 1.85 22.40
CA HIS A 191 47.59 2.31 22.47
C HIS A 191 48.36 1.14 23.10
N PRO A 192 49.27 0.46 22.40
CA PRO A 192 50.19 -0.41 23.09
C PRO A 192 50.85 0.43 24.17
N ASP A 193 50.84 -0.07 25.41
CA ASP A 193 51.67 0.45 26.49
C ASP A 193 53.13 0.23 26.07
N VAL A 194 53.62 1.13 25.23
CA VAL A 194 55.03 1.37 25.02
C VAL A 194 55.47 2.04 26.30
N GLY A 195 55.80 1.20 27.30
CA GLY A 195 56.18 1.63 28.63
C GLY A 195 57.04 2.88 28.55
N SER A 196 56.59 3.92 29.25
CA SER A 196 57.13 5.28 29.29
C SER A 196 58.58 5.37 28.81
N VAL A 197 58.77 5.55 27.50
CA VAL A 197 60.01 6.11 26.99
C VAL A 197 60.01 7.55 27.48
N PRO A 198 61.06 8.04 28.15
CA PRO A 198 61.11 9.41 28.62
C PRO A 198 60.80 10.32 27.44
N MET A 199 59.69 11.02 27.58
CA MET A 199 59.28 12.11 26.71
C MET A 199 60.46 13.08 26.67
N HIS A 200 61.25 13.05 25.59
CA HIS A 200 62.09 14.21 25.30
C HIS A 200 61.10 15.37 25.19
N ALA A 201 61.20 16.28 26.16
CA ALA A 201 60.49 17.54 26.12
C ALA A 201 60.69 18.12 24.72
N ALA A 202 59.61 18.18 23.95
CA ALA A 202 59.61 18.89 22.68
C ALA A 202 60.07 20.31 23.00
N LEU A 203 61.25 20.66 22.51
CA LEU A 203 61.69 22.04 22.46
C LEU A 203 60.74 22.73 21.47
N PRO A 204 59.94 23.71 21.89
CA PRO A 204 58.97 24.39 21.02
C PRO A 204 59.62 25.17 19.85
N ASN A 205 60.95 25.13 19.74
CA ASN A 205 61.72 25.90 18.77
C ASN A 205 62.02 25.13 17.48
N GLU A 206 62.03 23.79 17.49
CA GLU A 206 62.39 23.00 16.29
C GLU A 206 61.26 23.00 15.25
N GLU A 207 59.99 22.94 15.66
CA GLU A 207 58.86 22.98 14.72
C GLU A 207 58.75 24.34 14.01
N GLU A 208 59.02 25.45 14.71
CA GLU A 208 59.05 26.78 14.10
C GLU A 208 60.21 26.94 13.11
N GLU A 209 61.37 26.35 13.39
CA GLU A 209 62.52 26.35 12.47
C GLU A 209 62.24 25.54 11.21
N ILE A 210 61.62 24.37 11.36
CA ILE A 210 61.21 23.52 10.23
C ILE A 210 60.16 24.23 9.36
N LEU A 211 59.17 24.90 9.96
CA LEU A 211 58.18 25.69 9.24
C LEU A 211 58.80 26.87 8.49
N ARG A 212 59.78 27.54 9.09
CA ARG A 212 60.52 28.63 8.43
C ARG A 212 61.35 28.14 7.26
N GLN A 213 62.04 27.00 7.39
CA GLN A 213 62.81 26.41 6.30
C GLN A 213 61.90 26.02 5.13
N LEU A 214 60.75 25.40 5.41
CA LEU A 214 59.80 25.04 4.37
C LEU A 214 59.22 26.28 3.65
N GLN A 215 58.95 27.36 4.39
CA GLN A 215 58.52 28.63 3.79
C GLN A 215 59.62 29.30 2.96
N ALA A 216 60.87 29.25 3.41
CA ALA A 216 62.01 29.80 2.67
C ALA A 216 62.24 29.06 1.34
N ASP A 217 62.19 27.73 1.34
CA ASP A 217 62.32 26.91 0.14
C ASP A 217 61.18 27.17 -0.86
N MET A 218 59.96 27.37 -0.38
CA MET A 218 58.81 27.72 -1.23
C MET A 218 58.95 29.10 -1.87
N THR A 219 59.57 30.06 -1.18
CA THR A 219 59.81 31.40 -1.75
C THR A 219 61.02 31.46 -2.67
N ALA A 220 61.94 30.50 -2.61
CA ALA A 220 63.10 30.41 -3.49
C ALA A 220 62.78 29.78 -4.87
N LEU A 221 61.57 29.24 -5.05
CA LEU A 221 61.07 28.62 -6.28
C LEU A 221 60.16 29.55 -7.12
N TYR A 222 60.09 30.84 -6.80
CA TYR A 222 59.39 31.90 -7.54
C TYR A 222 60.30 33.12 -7.74
#